data_AF-A0A484YUM4-F1
#
_entry.id   AF-A0A484YUM4-F1
#
_cell.length_a   1.000
_cell.length_b   1.000
_cell.length_c   1.000
_cell.angle_alpha   90.00
_cell.angle_beta   90.00
_cell.angle_gamma   90.00
#
_symmetry.space_group_name_H-M   'P 1'
#
loop_
_entity.id
_entity.type
_entity.pdbx_description
1 polymer ?
#
loop_
_entity_poly.entity_id
_entity_poly.type
_entity_poly.pdbx_seq_one_letter_code
_entity_poly.pdbx_strand_id
1 'polypeptide(L)'
;MSFSTFMWGTGAPNIFALLAKATHPRVSATAGGIFNGLGNFAGALSPAVMGALIAFTHSMDSGLIFLAVMAAVGCVLLLPLLRRY
;
A
#
# COMPACT_ATOMS: atom_id res chain seq x y z
N MET A 1 19.95 -1.20 -3.43
CA MET A 1 19.15 -0.40 -2.48
C MET A 1 18.64 0.92 -3.06
N SER A 2 19.46 1.71 -3.76
CA SER A 2 19.07 3.03 -4.31
C SER A 2 17.74 3.07 -5.09
N PHE A 3 17.53 2.12 -6.01
CA PHE A 3 16.29 2.05 -6.82
C PHE A 3 15.02 1.81 -6.00
N SER A 4 15.07 0.93 -4.99
CA SER A 4 13.93 0.64 -4.13
C SER A 4 13.52 1.86 -3.31
N THR A 5 14.49 2.59 -2.76
CA THR A 5 14.26 3.82 -2.01
C THR A 5 13.71 4.93 -2.91
N PHE A 6 14.23 5.04 -4.14
CA PHE A 6 13.71 5.95 -5.15
C PHE A 6 12.24 5.66 -5.48
N MET A 7 11.87 4.40 -5.72
CA MET A 7 10.49 3.99 -5.98
C MET A 7 9.57 4.35 -4.82
N TRP A 8 9.99 4.12 -3.56
CA TRP A 8 9.23 4.55 -2.38
C TRP A 8 9.03 6.07 -2.36
N GLY A 9 10.09 6.84 -2.64
CA GLY A 9 10.07 8.30 -2.68
C GLY A 9 9.15 8.86 -3.78
N THR A 10 9.01 8.17 -4.90
CA THR A 10 8.05 8.57 -5.96
C THR A 10 6.61 8.15 -5.62
N GLY A 11 6.41 7.00 -4.99
CA GLY A 11 5.08 6.46 -4.72
C GLY A 11 4.31 7.23 -3.64
N ALA A 12 4.93 7.45 -2.49
CA ALA A 12 4.27 8.06 -1.33
C ALA A 12 3.61 9.43 -1.61
N PRO A 13 4.30 10.45 -2.18
CA PRO A 13 3.69 11.76 -2.44
C PRO A 13 2.59 11.69 -3.52
N ASN A 14 2.77 10.84 -4.53
CA ASN A 14 1.81 10.71 -5.63
C ASN A 14 0.46 10.15 -5.17
N ILE A 15 0.45 9.25 -4.18
CA ILE A 15 -0.79 8.69 -3.63
C ILE A 15 -1.60 9.78 -2.90
N PHE A 16 -0.95 10.60 -2.08
CA PHE A 16 -1.64 11.69 -1.39
C PHE A 16 -2.11 12.79 -2.35
N ALA A 17 -1.32 13.09 -3.40
CA ALA A 17 -1.74 14.00 -4.45
C ALA A 17 -2.98 13.48 -5.20
N LEU A 18 -3.00 12.19 -5.55
CA LEU A 18 -4.15 11.55 -6.20
C LEU A 18 -5.39 11.55 -5.29
N LEU A 19 -5.22 11.25 -4.00
CA LEU A 19 -6.30 11.30 -3.02
C LEU A 19 -6.90 12.70 -2.90
N ALA A 20 -6.07 13.74 -2.86
CA ALA A 20 -6.53 15.13 -2.85
C ALA A 20 -7.29 15.49 -4.13
N LYS A 21 -6.83 15.02 -5.29
CA LYS A 21 -7.50 15.22 -6.59
C LYS A 21 -8.84 14.48 -6.68
N ALA A 22 -8.95 13.32 -6.03
CA ALA A 22 -10.13 12.46 -6.08
C ALA A 22 -11.21 12.79 -5.03
N THR A 23 -10.89 13.64 -4.05
CA THR A 23 -11.79 13.95 -2.92
C THR A 23 -12.29 15.39 -3.01
N HIS A 24 -13.53 15.63 -2.58
CA HIS A 24 -14.08 16.99 -2.57
C HIS A 24 -13.37 17.83 -1.48
N PRO A 25 -13.01 19.10 -1.73
CA PRO A 25 -12.21 19.91 -0.79
C PRO A 25 -12.74 19.96 0.64
N ARG A 26 -14.07 19.99 0.80
CA ARG A 26 -14.76 20.01 2.11
C ARG A 26 -14.58 18.73 2.94
N VAL A 27 -14.22 17.60 2.34
CA VAL A 27 -14.07 16.30 3.02
C VAL A 27 -12.67 15.69 2.86
N SER A 28 -11.75 16.44 2.24
CA SER A 28 -10.40 15.96 1.93
C SER A 28 -9.63 15.53 3.19
N ALA A 29 -9.79 16.26 4.31
CA ALA A 29 -9.18 15.90 5.59
C ALA A 29 -9.69 14.55 6.14
N THR A 30 -11.01 14.31 6.09
CA THR A 30 -11.61 13.04 6.53
C THR A 30 -11.19 11.89 5.63
N ALA A 31 -11.19 12.10 4.31
CA ALA A 31 -10.74 11.10 3.36
C ALA A 31 -9.25 10.76 3.55
N GLY A 32 -8.41 11.77 3.80
CA GLY A 32 -7.02 11.62 4.21
C GLY A 32 -6.88 10.78 5.49
N GLY A 33 -7.68 11.08 6.52
CA GLY A 33 -7.70 10.34 7.77
C GLY A 33 -8.07 8.86 7.59
N ILE A 34 -9.13 8.56 6.84
CA ILE A 34 -9.55 7.18 6.54
C ILE A 34 -8.46 6.43 5.78
N PHE A 35 -7.90 7.07 4.74
CA PHE A 35 -6.82 6.47 3.95
C PHE A 35 -5.59 6.15 4.81
N ASN A 36 -5.17 7.09 5.65
CA ASN A 36 -4.00 6.90 6.52
C ASN A 36 -4.27 5.86 7.61
N GLY A 37 -5.47 5.84 8.19
CA GLY A 37 -5.89 4.85 9.18
C GLY A 37 -5.88 3.42 8.62
N LEU A 38 -6.49 3.21 7.46
CA LEU A 38 -6.48 1.91 6.78
C LEU A 38 -5.07 1.51 6.33
N GLY A 39 -4.29 2.45 5.80
CA GLY A 39 -2.91 2.22 5.37
C GLY A 39 -2.00 1.79 6.52
N ASN A 40 -2.05 2.49 7.66
CA ASN A 40 -1.25 2.15 8.83
C ASN A 40 -1.72 0.84 9.49
N PHE A 41 -3.05 0.60 9.53
CA PHE A 41 -3.58 -0.66 10.04
C PHE A 41 -3.10 -1.85 9.20
N ALA A 42 -3.20 -1.77 7.86
CA ALA A 42 -2.68 -2.78 6.98
C ALA A 42 -1.15 -2.94 7.10
N GLY A 43 -0.42 -1.82 7.26
CA GLY A 43 1.02 -1.80 7.51
C GLY A 43 1.40 -2.53 8.80
N ALA A 44 0.65 -2.34 9.88
CA ALA A 44 0.86 -3.02 11.16
C ALA A 44 0.44 -4.51 11.13
N LEU A 45 -0.60 -4.85 10.37
CA LEU A 45 -1.07 -6.22 10.19
C LEU A 45 -0.10 -7.07 9.34
N SER A 46 0.60 -6.45 8.40
CA SER A 46 1.45 -7.15 7.44
C SER A 46 2.57 -7.99 8.10
N PRO A 47 3.35 -7.49 9.07
CA PRO A 47 4.31 -8.30 9.82
C PRO A 47 3.68 -9.47 10.59
N ALA A 48 2.46 -9.31 11.11
CA ALA A 48 1.77 -10.37 11.85
C ALA A 48 1.37 -11.51 10.92
N VAL A 49 0.81 -11.21 9.75
CA VAL A 49 0.45 -12.22 8.73
C VAL A 49 1.72 -12.88 8.18
N MET A 50 2.75 -12.10 7.89
CA MET A 50 4.05 -12.61 7.45
C MET A 50 4.65 -13.57 8.49
N GLY A 51 4.65 -13.18 9.77
CA GLY A 51 5.14 -14.01 10.86
C GLY A 51 4.37 -15.31 11.02
N ALA A 52 3.03 -15.27 10.91
CA ALA A 52 2.20 -16.46 10.93
C ALA A 52 2.52 -17.40 9.76
N LEU A 53 2.64 -16.88 8.54
CA LEU A 53 2.98 -17.68 7.35
C LEU A 53 4.35 -18.37 7.49
N ILE A 54 5.35 -17.64 7.97
CA ILE A 54 6.69 -18.20 8.21
C ILE A 54 6.63 -19.28 9.29
N ALA A 55 5.86 -19.06 10.37
CA ALA A 55 5.73 -20.03 11.46
C ALA A 55 5.05 -21.33 11.01
N PHE A 56 4.06 -21.27 10.12
CA PHE A 56 3.36 -22.46 9.61
C PHE A 56 4.12 -23.19 8.50
N THR A 57 4.83 -22.46 7.66
CA THR A 57 5.53 -23.06 6.49
C THR A 57 7.00 -23.36 6.76
N HIS A 58 7.55 -22.87 7.87
CA HIS A 58 8.98 -22.88 8.19
C HIS A 58 9.88 -22.26 7.11
N SER A 59 9.32 -21.41 6.24
CA SER A 59 10.05 -20.78 5.14
C SER A 59 9.85 -19.26 5.14
N MET A 60 10.96 -18.53 5.10
CA MET A 60 10.97 -17.07 4.96
C MET A 60 10.39 -16.61 3.62
N ASP A 61 10.56 -17.42 2.57
CA ASP A 61 10.09 -17.11 1.22
C ASP A 61 8.56 -16.96 1.17
N SER A 62 7.84 -17.73 1.97
CA SER A 62 6.37 -17.63 2.07
C SER A 62 5.91 -16.22 2.47
N GLY A 63 6.62 -15.60 3.42
CA GLY A 63 6.36 -14.25 3.88
C GLY A 63 6.71 -13.18 2.84
N LEU A 64 7.82 -13.38 2.11
CA LEU A 64 8.23 -12.49 1.02
C LEU A 64 7.27 -12.56 -0.18
N ILE A 65 6.84 -13.77 -0.55
CA ILE A 65 5.87 -14.00 -1.62
C ILE A 65 4.53 -13.34 -1.26
N PHE A 66 4.08 -13.46 -0.02
CA PHE A 66 2.89 -12.75 0.44
C PHE A 66 2.99 -11.23 0.21
N LEU A 67 4.10 -10.60 0.60
CA LEU A 67 4.30 -9.17 0.40
C LEU A 67 4.33 -8.81 -1.09
N ALA A 68 5.00 -9.61 -1.91
CA ALA A 68 5.06 -9.41 -3.36
C ALA A 68 3.69 -9.53 -4.03
N VAL A 69 2.88 -10.52 -3.64
CA VAL A 69 1.51 -10.69 -4.14
C VAL A 69 0.63 -9.50 -3.73
N MET A 70 0.69 -9.06 -2.48
CA MET A 70 -0.07 -7.90 -2.01
C MET A 70 0.31 -6.61 -2.74
N ALA A 71 1.60 -6.41 -3.02
CA ALA A 71 2.07 -5.28 -3.82
C ALA A 71 1.54 -5.35 -5.26
N ALA A 72 1.60 -6.52 -5.90
CA ALA A 72 1.08 -6.72 -7.26
C ALA A 72 -0.43 -6.50 -7.35
N VAL A 73 -1.20 -7.02 -6.38
CA VAL A 73 -2.65 -6.77 -6.26
C VAL A 73 -2.93 -5.27 -6.13
N GLY A 74 -2.17 -4.56 -5.29
CA GLY A 74 -2.24 -3.11 -5.17
C GLY A 74 -2.05 -2.39 -6.52
N CYS A 75 -1.03 -2.78 -7.29
CA CYS A 75 -0.81 -2.22 -8.63
C CYS A 75 -2.00 -2.46 -9.58
N VAL A 76 -2.57 -3.66 -9.57
CA VAL A 76 -3.74 -4.00 -10.42
C VAL A 76 -4.96 -3.17 -10.02
N LEU A 77 -5.22 -3.00 -8.71
CA LEU A 77 -6.33 -2.18 -8.21
C LEU A 77 -6.19 -0.69 -8.56
N LEU A 78 -4.98 -0.22 -8.82
CA LEU A 78 -4.72 1.16 -9.25
C LEU A 78 -4.91 1.37 -10.77
N LEU A 79 -4.94 0.30 -11.58
CA LEU A 79 -5.09 0.42 -13.04
C LEU A 79 -6.35 1.20 -13.49
N PRO A 80 -7.53 1.04 -12.87
CA PRO A 80 -8.71 1.81 -13.25
C PRO A 80 -8.54 3.32 -13.01
N LEU A 81 -7.74 3.72 -12.02
CA LEU A 81 -7.48 5.14 -11.73
C LEU A 81 -6.68 5.81 -12.85
N LEU A 82 -5.80 5.08 -13.54
CA LEU A 82 -5.05 5.58 -14.69
C LEU A 82 -5.94 5.99 -15.88
N ARG A 83 -7.15 5.42 -15.98
CA ARG A 83 -8.11 5.82 -17.02
C ARG A 83 -8.96 7.01 -16.61
N ARG A 84 -9.00 7.34 -15.33
CA ARG A 84 -9.88 8.36 -14.75
C ARG A 84 -9.16 9.69 -14.50
N TYR A 85 -7.84 9.66 -14.27
CA TYR A 85 -7.00 10.81 -13.95
C TYR A 85 -5.76 10.86 -14.82
#